data_AF-A0AA43XL19-F1
#
_entry.id   AF-A0AA43XL19-F1
#
_cell.length_a   1.000
_cell.length_b   1.000
_cell.length_c   1.000
_cell.angle_alpha   90.00
_cell.angle_beta   90.00
_cell.angle_gamma   90.00
#
_symmetry.space_group_name_H-M   'P 1'
#
loop_
_entity.id
_entity.type
_entity.pdbx_description
1 polymer ?
#
loop_
_entity_poly.entity_id
_entity_poly.type
_entity_poly.pdbx_seq_one_letter_code
_entity_poly.pdbx_strand_id
1 'polypeptide(L)'
;MFKQFLSFQRMLFNSVSTPVENAKLTVATYLLLAVSSFFLVSKGFGITLIVIPAVSFVLLYNALNSDKKIYQLPPVSSKFALINIYLFQPIAMVATYLVFTLGTMIIVGHFVLVLRIIRGNLGQEAPEGTAITETATSFEGIVFVALLYLLIWFAGTTIALIKENRIRRAVLLSSIAVFGAGIEVLDRTLPRLPRGVEFDTTSFLHRFSEASHAPEILIGLGLLTLLVIPISIKVGRKLYNT
;
A
#
# COMPACT_ATOMS: atom_id res chain seq x y z
N MET A 1 29.04 -1.37 -3.90
CA MET A 1 27.73 -2.00 -3.58
C MET A 1 26.55 -1.04 -3.71
N PHE A 2 26.55 0.15 -3.08
CA PHE A 2 25.41 1.09 -3.17
C PHE A 2 25.05 1.51 -4.60
N LYS A 3 26.03 1.82 -5.45
CA LYS A 3 25.80 2.12 -6.88
C LYS A 3 25.14 0.96 -7.65
N GLN A 4 25.49 -0.29 -7.33
CA GLN A 4 24.90 -1.47 -7.94
C GLN A 4 23.45 -1.67 -7.48
N PHE A 5 23.18 -1.45 -6.19
CA PHE A 5 21.82 -1.43 -5.64
C PHE A 5 20.94 -0.39 -6.35
N LEU A 6 21.38 0.88 -6.42
CA LEU A 6 20.62 1.94 -7.10
C LEU A 6 20.40 1.65 -8.59
N SER A 7 21.41 1.12 -9.28
CA SER A 7 21.29 0.72 -10.68
C SER A 7 20.22 -0.37 -10.85
N PHE A 8 20.20 -1.36 -9.96
CA PHE A 8 19.20 -2.43 -10.00
C PHE A 8 17.78 -1.91 -9.70
N GLN A 9 17.63 -1.04 -8.70
CA GLN A 9 16.33 -0.39 -8.41
C GLN A 9 15.83 0.41 -9.62
N ARG A 10 16.73 1.16 -10.28
CA ARG A 10 16.40 1.89 -11.52
C ARG A 10 15.97 0.94 -12.63
N MET A 11 16.62 -0.21 -12.79
CA MET A 11 16.23 -1.22 -13.79
C MET A 11 14.87 -1.84 -13.48
N LEU A 12 14.54 -2.08 -12.21
CA LEU A 12 13.20 -2.52 -11.80
C LEU A 12 12.14 -1.47 -12.16
N PHE A 13 12.35 -0.19 -11.84
CA PHE A 13 11.45 0.89 -12.23
C PHE A 13 11.28 1.01 -13.75
N ASN A 14 12.37 0.89 -14.51
CA ASN A 14 12.32 0.92 -15.97
C ASN A 14 11.61 -0.30 -16.56
N SER A 15 11.54 -1.42 -15.83
CA SER A 15 10.78 -2.60 -16.26
C SER A 15 9.27 -2.42 -16.04
N VAL A 16 8.83 -1.41 -15.29
CA VAL A 16 7.39 -1.13 -15.07
C VAL A 16 6.73 -0.57 -16.33
N SER A 17 7.43 0.26 -17.10
CA SER A 17 6.88 1.05 -18.20
C SER A 17 6.68 0.26 -19.51
N THR A 18 7.14 -0.98 -19.54
CA THR A 18 6.97 -1.86 -20.69
C THR A 18 5.59 -2.51 -20.66
N PRO A 19 4.88 -2.58 -21.80
CA PRO A 19 3.57 -3.22 -21.86
C PRO A 19 3.66 -4.67 -21.37
N VAL A 20 2.62 -5.11 -20.65
CA VAL A 20 2.46 -6.49 -20.22
C VAL A 20 1.77 -7.25 -21.34
N GLU A 21 2.32 -8.38 -21.78
CA GLU A 21 1.85 -9.22 -22.90
C GLU A 21 0.34 -9.52 -22.90
N ASN A 22 -0.33 -9.49 -21.73
CA ASN A 22 -1.74 -9.85 -21.59
C ASN A 22 -2.61 -8.72 -21.02
N ALA A 23 -2.98 -7.77 -21.88
CA ALA A 23 -3.76 -6.59 -21.53
C ALA A 23 -5.09 -6.90 -20.80
N LYS A 24 -5.85 -7.92 -21.24
CA LYS A 24 -7.10 -8.34 -20.58
C LYS A 24 -6.86 -8.81 -19.14
N LEU A 25 -5.76 -9.52 -18.94
CA LEU A 25 -5.35 -10.01 -17.64
C LEU A 25 -4.95 -8.82 -16.74
N THR A 26 -4.14 -7.89 -17.25
CA THR A 26 -3.72 -6.69 -16.51
C THR A 26 -4.91 -5.84 -16.08
N VAL A 27 -5.89 -5.61 -16.97
CA VAL A 27 -7.14 -4.90 -16.65
C VAL A 27 -7.92 -5.60 -15.54
N ALA A 28 -8.04 -6.93 -15.57
CA ALA A 28 -8.72 -7.66 -14.51
C ALA A 28 -8.01 -7.55 -13.15
N THR A 29 -6.67 -7.53 -13.12
CA THR A 29 -5.91 -7.31 -11.88
C THR A 29 -6.12 -5.90 -11.34
N TYR A 30 -6.13 -4.87 -12.21
CA TYR A 30 -6.40 -3.50 -11.81
C TYR A 30 -7.83 -3.29 -11.33
N LEU A 31 -8.81 -3.87 -12.02
CA LEU A 31 -10.21 -3.80 -11.64
C LEU A 31 -10.44 -4.49 -10.30
N LEU A 32 -9.80 -5.63 -10.07
CA LEU A 32 -9.81 -6.31 -8.77
C LEU A 32 -9.22 -5.46 -7.64
N LEU A 33 -8.07 -4.83 -7.88
CA LEU A 33 -7.45 -3.93 -6.91
C LEU A 33 -8.30 -2.69 -6.68
N ALA A 34 -8.93 -2.13 -7.71
CA ALA A 34 -9.82 -0.98 -7.60
C ALA A 34 -11.08 -1.32 -6.77
N VAL A 35 -11.74 -2.44 -7.04
CA VAL A 35 -12.92 -2.90 -6.28
C VAL A 35 -12.56 -3.20 -4.83
N SER A 36 -11.43 -3.89 -4.61
CA SER A 36 -10.94 -4.19 -3.26
C SER A 36 -10.57 -2.92 -2.49
N SER A 37 -9.97 -1.95 -3.18
CA SER A 37 -9.61 -0.67 -2.59
C SER A 37 -10.85 0.15 -2.27
N PHE A 38 -11.83 0.20 -3.16
CA PHE A 38 -13.11 0.85 -2.92
C PHE A 38 -13.84 0.25 -1.72
N PHE A 39 -13.88 -1.08 -1.61
CA PHE A 39 -14.48 -1.76 -0.46
C PHE A 39 -13.80 -1.36 0.85
N LEU A 40 -12.47 -1.41 0.91
CA LEU A 40 -11.73 -1.04 2.12
C LEU A 40 -11.87 0.46 2.45
N VAL A 41 -11.85 1.34 1.45
CA VAL A 41 -12.09 2.79 1.63
C VAL A 41 -13.51 3.06 2.11
N SER A 42 -14.52 2.33 1.62
CA SER A 42 -15.91 2.45 2.07
C SER A 42 -16.12 2.01 3.53
N LYS A 43 -15.18 1.23 4.07
CA LYS A 43 -15.10 0.87 5.48
C LYS A 43 -14.27 1.87 6.30
N GLY A 44 -13.96 3.03 5.71
CA GLY A 44 -13.27 4.16 6.33
C GLY A 44 -11.80 3.93 6.67
N PHE A 45 -11.19 2.91 6.06
CA PHE A 45 -9.75 2.84 5.96
C PHE A 45 -9.25 3.89 4.98
N GLY A 46 -8.14 4.51 5.33
CA GLY A 46 -7.62 5.65 4.61
C GLY A 46 -7.23 5.26 3.22
N ILE A 47 -7.55 6.13 2.27
CA ILE A 47 -7.08 6.01 0.89
C ILE A 47 -5.57 5.76 0.87
N THR A 48 -4.80 6.39 1.76
CA THR A 48 -3.36 6.18 1.87
C THR A 48 -2.97 4.76 2.31
N LEU A 49 -3.63 4.19 3.33
CA LEU A 49 -3.34 2.83 3.82
C LEU A 49 -3.59 1.74 2.78
N ILE A 50 -4.45 2.00 1.80
CA ILE A 50 -4.88 1.01 0.82
C ILE A 50 -4.26 1.26 -0.55
N VAL A 51 -4.37 2.49 -1.06
CA VAL A 51 -3.92 2.85 -2.42
C VAL A 51 -2.41 2.76 -2.53
N ILE A 52 -1.66 3.17 -1.50
CA ILE A 52 -0.19 3.19 -1.58
C ILE A 52 0.37 1.76 -1.71
N PRO A 53 0.00 0.79 -0.84
CA PRO A 53 0.43 -0.60 -1.03
C PRO A 53 -0.08 -1.23 -2.31
N ALA A 54 -1.34 -0.96 -2.70
CA ALA A 54 -1.94 -1.53 -3.90
C ALA A 54 -1.22 -1.08 -5.18
N VAL A 55 -0.95 0.22 -5.30
CA VAL A 55 -0.20 0.79 -6.43
C VAL A 55 1.24 0.27 -6.42
N SER A 56 1.88 0.19 -5.26
CA SER A 56 3.26 -0.32 -5.16
C SER A 56 3.35 -1.79 -5.56
N PHE A 57 2.37 -2.62 -5.17
CA PHE A 57 2.25 -4.00 -5.63
C PHE A 57 2.05 -4.07 -7.14
N VAL A 58 1.24 -3.19 -7.73
CA VAL A 58 1.09 -3.09 -9.20
C VAL A 58 2.40 -2.78 -9.89
N LEU A 59 3.18 -1.82 -9.37
CA LEU A 59 4.49 -1.48 -9.93
C LEU A 59 5.41 -2.71 -9.90
N LEU A 60 5.49 -3.40 -8.76
CA LEU A 60 6.29 -4.61 -8.65
C LEU A 60 5.79 -5.72 -9.59
N TYR A 61 4.48 -5.93 -9.65
CA TYR A 61 3.86 -6.91 -10.53
C TYR A 61 4.25 -6.68 -11.99
N ASN A 62 4.13 -5.44 -12.48
CA ASN A 62 4.49 -5.07 -13.84
C ASN A 62 5.99 -5.23 -14.08
N ALA A 63 6.85 -4.82 -13.13
CA ALA A 63 8.29 -5.00 -13.25
C ALA A 63 8.68 -6.48 -13.40
N LEU A 64 8.06 -7.38 -12.61
CA LEU A 64 8.38 -8.81 -12.62
C LEU A 64 7.80 -9.57 -13.83
N ASN A 65 6.67 -9.11 -14.36
CA ASN A 65 5.93 -9.75 -15.46
C ASN A 65 6.04 -8.97 -16.78
N SER A 66 6.95 -8.01 -16.84
CA SER A 66 7.32 -7.29 -18.05
C SER A 66 7.91 -8.23 -19.11
N ASP A 67 7.55 -7.98 -20.37
CA ASP A 67 8.13 -8.64 -21.54
C ASP A 67 9.65 -8.40 -21.63
N LYS A 68 10.11 -7.24 -21.15
CA LYS A 68 11.53 -6.87 -21.07
C LYS A 68 11.94 -6.75 -19.60
N LYS A 69 12.36 -7.86 -19.01
CA LYS A 69 12.90 -7.91 -17.64
C LYS A 69 14.30 -7.28 -17.58
N ILE A 70 14.38 -5.95 -17.70
CA ILE A 70 15.64 -5.18 -17.78
C ILE A 70 16.52 -5.47 -16.56
N TYR A 71 15.90 -5.70 -15.39
CA TYR A 71 16.61 -6.06 -14.16
C TYR A 71 17.36 -7.41 -14.21
N GLN A 72 17.06 -8.27 -15.18
CA GLN A 72 17.73 -9.56 -15.40
C GLN A 72 18.89 -9.48 -16.41
N LEU A 73 19.04 -8.36 -17.13
CA LEU A 73 20.10 -8.19 -18.13
C LEU A 73 21.54 -8.23 -17.54
N PRO A 74 21.83 -7.61 -16.39
CA PRO A 74 23.17 -7.73 -15.80
C PRO A 74 23.33 -9.07 -15.07
N PRO A 75 24.51 -9.71 -15.14
CA PRO A 75 24.78 -10.94 -14.40
C PRO A 75 24.91 -10.62 -12.90
N VAL A 76 23.79 -10.69 -12.19
CA VAL A 76 23.73 -10.55 -10.74
C VAL A 76 23.40 -11.89 -10.09
N SER A 77 23.91 -12.10 -8.87
CA SER A 77 23.54 -13.30 -8.11
C SER A 77 22.03 -13.30 -7.80
N SER A 78 21.41 -14.49 -7.80
CA SER A 78 19.98 -14.64 -7.48
C SER A 78 19.64 -14.11 -6.09
N LYS A 79 20.55 -14.25 -5.12
CA LYS A 79 20.42 -13.68 -3.78
C LYS A 79 20.35 -12.15 -3.82
N PHE A 80 21.24 -11.52 -4.59
CA PHE A 80 21.26 -10.05 -4.73
C PHE A 80 19.99 -9.55 -5.41
N ALA A 81 19.55 -10.21 -6.50
CA ALA A 81 18.32 -9.85 -7.19
C ALA A 81 17.09 -9.97 -6.26
N LEU A 82 16.97 -11.07 -5.51
CA LEU A 82 15.86 -11.29 -4.58
C LEU A 82 15.81 -10.21 -3.49
N ILE A 83 16.93 -9.89 -2.84
CA ILE A 83 16.99 -8.83 -1.83
C ILE A 83 16.52 -7.50 -2.43
N ASN A 84 16.96 -7.18 -3.64
CA ASN A 84 16.54 -5.94 -4.31
C ASN A 84 15.06 -5.94 -4.68
N ILE A 85 14.48 -7.08 -5.05
CA ILE A 85 13.04 -7.22 -5.32
C ILE A 85 12.23 -6.97 -4.04
N TYR A 86 12.68 -7.48 -2.88
CA TYR A 86 12.06 -7.15 -1.60
C TYR A 86 12.23 -5.67 -1.27
N LEU A 87 13.42 -5.09 -1.45
CA LEU A 87 13.65 -3.66 -1.17
C LEU A 87 12.95 -2.71 -2.15
N PHE A 88 12.56 -3.18 -3.33
CA PHE A 88 11.82 -2.38 -4.29
C PHE A 88 10.46 -1.93 -3.76
N GLN A 89 9.76 -2.79 -3.03
CA GLN A 89 8.42 -2.52 -2.52
C GLN A 89 8.37 -1.28 -1.59
N PRO A 90 9.18 -1.15 -0.52
CA PRO A 90 9.16 0.05 0.31
C PRO A 90 9.63 1.29 -0.44
N ILE A 91 10.56 1.17 -1.40
CA ILE A 91 10.97 2.31 -2.25
C ILE A 91 9.81 2.77 -3.12
N ALA A 92 9.10 1.84 -3.76
CA ALA A 92 7.92 2.11 -4.56
C ALA A 92 6.79 2.72 -3.72
N MET A 93 6.61 2.27 -2.47
CA MET A 93 5.64 2.85 -1.53
C MET A 93 5.98 4.28 -1.17
N VAL A 94 7.23 4.57 -0.81
CA VAL A 94 7.68 5.94 -0.53
C VAL A 94 7.52 6.83 -1.76
N ALA A 95 7.92 6.35 -2.94
CA ALA A 95 7.76 7.10 -4.18
C ALA A 95 6.28 7.39 -4.49
N THR A 96 5.41 6.38 -4.35
CA THR A 96 3.96 6.52 -4.58
C THR A 96 3.34 7.49 -3.57
N TYR A 97 3.71 7.41 -2.30
CA TYR A 97 3.27 8.34 -1.26
C TYR A 97 3.66 9.78 -1.60
N LEU A 98 4.92 10.01 -1.99
CA LEU A 98 5.39 11.36 -2.35
C LEU A 98 4.63 11.90 -3.56
N VAL A 99 4.44 11.10 -4.61
CA VAL A 99 3.68 11.50 -5.80
C VAL A 99 2.22 11.78 -5.45
N PHE A 100 1.59 10.93 -4.65
CA PHE A 100 0.20 11.09 -4.24
C PHE A 100 0.00 12.36 -3.39
N THR A 101 0.85 12.57 -2.39
CA THR A 101 0.75 13.72 -1.48
C THR A 101 1.05 15.03 -2.21
N LEU A 102 2.15 15.10 -2.97
CA LEU A 102 2.50 16.30 -3.74
C LEU A 102 1.45 16.58 -4.83
N GLY A 103 0.99 15.54 -5.53
CA GLY A 103 -0.06 15.68 -6.54
C GLY A 103 -1.38 16.19 -5.96
N THR A 104 -1.79 15.67 -4.80
CA THR A 104 -2.99 16.13 -4.09
C THR A 104 -2.84 17.58 -3.63
N MET A 105 -1.69 17.95 -3.06
CA MET A 105 -1.41 19.35 -2.67
C MET A 105 -1.49 20.30 -3.86
N ILE A 106 -0.95 19.91 -5.02
CA ILE A 106 -1.02 20.71 -6.24
C ILE A 106 -2.47 20.85 -6.72
N ILE A 107 -3.22 19.75 -6.83
CA ILE A 107 -4.60 19.75 -7.35
C ILE A 107 -5.52 20.54 -6.40
N VAL A 108 -5.49 20.24 -5.09
CA VAL A 108 -6.31 20.94 -4.09
C VAL A 108 -5.90 22.41 -4.02
N GLY A 109 -4.60 22.71 -4.05
CA GLY A 109 -4.10 24.09 -4.07
C GLY A 109 -4.60 24.88 -5.30
N HIS A 110 -4.56 24.28 -6.49
CA HIS A 110 -5.11 24.88 -7.71
C HIS A 110 -6.62 25.03 -7.64
N PHE A 111 -7.34 24.03 -7.12
CA PHE A 111 -8.79 24.09 -6.98
C PHE A 111 -9.21 25.22 -6.02
N VAL A 112 -8.54 25.34 -4.87
CA VAL A 112 -8.75 26.44 -3.91
C VAL A 112 -8.41 27.79 -4.54
N LEU A 113 -7.33 27.88 -5.32
CA LEU A 113 -6.95 29.10 -6.03
C LEU A 113 -8.03 29.52 -7.04
N VAL A 114 -8.53 28.58 -7.84
CA VAL A 114 -9.62 28.81 -8.81
C VAL A 114 -10.89 29.27 -8.10
N LEU A 115 -11.28 28.60 -7.01
CA LEU A 115 -12.43 29.02 -6.20
C LEU A 115 -12.26 30.41 -5.60
N ARG A 116 -11.04 30.77 -5.15
CA ARG A 116 -10.74 32.12 -4.66
C ARG A 116 -10.81 33.18 -5.75
N ILE A 117 -10.35 32.90 -6.97
CA ILE A 117 -10.48 33.82 -8.11
C ILE A 117 -11.95 34.04 -8.46
N ILE A 118 -12.74 32.96 -8.50
CA ILE A 118 -14.18 33.03 -8.78
C ILE A 118 -14.93 33.80 -7.68
N ARG A 119 -14.61 33.58 -6.40
CA ARG A 119 -15.24 34.29 -5.27
C ARG A 119 -14.78 35.73 -5.12
N GLY A 120 -13.51 36.03 -5.41
CA GLY A 120 -12.99 37.40 -5.45
C GLY A 120 -13.70 38.26 -6.49
N ASN A 121 -14.16 37.66 -7.59
CA ASN A 121 -15.02 38.33 -8.57
C ASN A 121 -16.48 38.52 -8.12
N LEU A 122 -16.92 37.85 -7.05
CA LEU A 122 -18.29 37.88 -6.52
C LEU A 122 -18.42 38.64 -5.19
N GLY A 123 -17.35 39.26 -4.69
CA GLY A 123 -17.37 40.11 -3.49
C GLY A 123 -17.66 39.38 -2.17
N GLN A 124 -17.46 38.05 -2.10
CA GLN A 124 -17.69 37.27 -0.88
C GLN A 124 -16.38 37.02 -0.13
N GLU A 125 -16.35 37.38 1.17
CA GLU A 125 -15.24 37.06 2.06
C GLU A 125 -15.07 35.54 2.21
N ALA A 126 -13.81 35.09 2.30
CA ALA A 126 -13.48 33.68 2.42
C ALA A 126 -13.94 33.15 3.79
N PRO A 127 -14.54 31.94 3.87
CA PRO A 127 -14.71 31.28 5.16
C PRO A 127 -13.34 31.09 5.79
N GLU A 128 -13.25 31.38 7.09
CA GLU A 128 -12.04 31.16 7.89
C GLU A 128 -11.55 29.73 7.65
N GLY A 129 -10.26 29.62 7.34
CA GLY A 129 -9.64 28.35 7.02
C GLY A 129 -9.85 27.41 8.20
N THR A 130 -10.60 26.33 7.98
CA THR A 130 -10.58 25.16 8.86
C THR A 130 -9.12 24.73 8.96
N ALA A 131 -8.55 24.96 10.14
CA ALA A 131 -7.26 24.44 10.51
C ALA A 131 -7.22 22.96 10.15
N ILE A 132 -6.15 22.57 9.46
CA ILE A 132 -5.83 21.18 9.17
C ILE A 132 -5.95 20.45 10.49
N THR A 133 -6.95 19.58 10.60
CA THR A 133 -7.29 18.83 11.79
C THR A 133 -6.03 18.12 12.30
N GLU A 134 -5.66 18.41 13.56
CA GLU A 134 -4.59 17.71 14.25
C GLU A 134 -4.88 16.21 14.20
N THR A 135 -4.15 15.48 13.37
CA THR A 135 -4.12 14.03 13.42
C THR A 135 -3.31 13.63 14.64
N ALA A 136 -3.96 13.49 15.79
CA ALA A 136 -3.38 12.82 16.94
C ALA A 136 -3.17 11.34 16.58
N THR A 137 -2.01 11.01 16.00
CA THR A 137 -1.61 9.61 15.78
C THR A 137 -1.01 9.08 17.07
N SER A 138 -1.76 8.26 17.79
CA SER A 138 -1.27 7.50 18.95
C SER A 138 -0.12 6.58 18.54
N PHE A 139 0.82 6.34 19.47
CA PHE A 139 1.98 5.47 19.22
C PHE A 139 1.54 4.06 18.84
N GLU A 140 0.52 3.53 19.50
CA GLU A 140 -0.10 2.23 19.24
C GLU A 140 -0.65 2.16 17.82
N GLY A 141 -1.35 3.21 17.36
CA GLY A 141 -1.85 3.30 15.99
C GLY A 141 -0.73 3.32 14.95
N ILE A 142 0.37 4.02 15.22
CA ILE A 142 1.56 4.04 14.35
C ILE A 142 2.18 2.65 14.25
N VAL A 143 2.38 1.98 15.39
CA VAL A 143 2.97 0.63 15.44
C VAL A 143 2.06 -0.38 14.73
N PHE A 144 0.74 -0.29 14.93
CA PHE A 144 -0.24 -1.13 14.24
C PHE A 144 -0.11 -1.01 12.72
N VAL A 145 -0.14 0.22 12.20
CA VAL A 145 0.00 0.50 10.77
C VAL A 145 1.35 0.02 10.22
N ALA A 146 2.44 0.22 10.97
CA ALA A 146 3.76 -0.25 10.57
C ALA A 146 3.83 -1.78 10.44
N LEU A 147 3.25 -2.52 11.39
CA LEU A 147 3.18 -3.97 11.34
C LEU A 147 2.31 -4.47 10.17
N LEU A 148 1.18 -3.83 9.91
CA LEU A 148 0.36 -4.14 8.74
C LEU A 148 1.14 -3.90 7.43
N TYR A 149 1.86 -2.79 7.32
CA TYR A 149 2.68 -2.52 6.14
C TYR A 149 3.80 -3.56 5.95
N LEU A 150 4.44 -4.03 7.03
CA LEU A 150 5.42 -5.10 6.94
C LEU A 150 4.79 -6.40 6.43
N LEU A 151 3.60 -6.77 6.93
CA LEU A 151 2.88 -7.95 6.45
C LEU A 151 2.53 -7.83 4.97
N ILE A 152 1.95 -6.70 4.56
CA ILE A 152 1.58 -6.45 3.16
C ILE A 152 2.81 -6.45 2.26
N TRP A 153 3.91 -5.86 2.72
CA TRP A 153 5.17 -5.87 1.99
C TRP A 153 5.68 -7.30 1.77
N PHE A 154 5.94 -8.06 2.84
CA PHE A 154 6.56 -9.37 2.70
C PHE A 154 5.64 -10.40 2.02
N ALA A 155 4.34 -10.39 2.34
CA ALA A 155 3.39 -11.27 1.67
C ALA A 155 3.18 -10.85 0.20
N GLY A 156 2.96 -9.55 -0.05
CA GLY A 156 2.73 -8.99 -1.38
C GLY A 156 3.89 -9.25 -2.34
N THR A 157 5.14 -9.02 -1.91
CA THR A 157 6.32 -9.34 -2.73
C THR A 157 6.39 -10.84 -3.06
N THR A 158 6.07 -11.72 -2.11
CA THR A 158 6.07 -13.18 -2.36
C THR A 158 5.01 -13.59 -3.35
N ILE A 159 3.80 -13.02 -3.23
CA ILE A 159 2.69 -13.26 -4.16
C ILE A 159 3.09 -12.80 -5.57
N ALA A 160 3.76 -11.64 -5.69
CA ALA A 160 4.21 -11.11 -6.99
C ALA A 160 5.21 -12.04 -7.70
N LEU A 161 5.97 -12.85 -6.95
CA LEU A 161 6.93 -13.83 -7.48
C LEU A 161 6.28 -15.13 -8.00
N ILE A 162 4.99 -15.37 -7.75
CA ILE A 162 4.30 -16.55 -8.25
C ILE A 162 4.17 -16.45 -9.78
N LYS A 163 4.79 -17.37 -10.53
CA LYS A 163 4.75 -17.38 -12.00
C LYS A 163 3.34 -17.66 -12.55
N GLU A 164 2.66 -18.66 -11.99
CA GLU A 164 1.35 -19.11 -12.46
C GLU A 164 0.27 -18.06 -12.15
N ASN A 165 -0.25 -17.42 -13.20
CA ASN A 165 -1.17 -16.28 -13.06
C ASN A 165 -2.46 -16.64 -12.33
N ARG A 166 -3.00 -17.84 -12.55
CA ARG A 166 -4.23 -18.31 -11.88
C ARG A 166 -4.03 -18.45 -10.38
N ILE A 167 -2.94 -19.10 -9.97
CA ILE A 167 -2.59 -19.29 -8.56
C ILE A 167 -2.31 -17.94 -7.90
N ARG A 168 -1.51 -17.09 -8.55
CA ARG A 168 -1.17 -15.75 -8.03
C ARG A 168 -2.43 -14.93 -7.71
N ARG A 169 -3.41 -14.95 -8.61
CA ARG A 169 -4.69 -14.25 -8.43
C ARG A 169 -5.53 -14.83 -7.31
N ALA A 170 -5.64 -16.15 -7.27
CA ALA A 170 -6.39 -16.82 -6.20
C ALA A 170 -5.78 -16.47 -4.83
N VAL A 171 -4.45 -16.53 -4.71
CA VAL A 171 -3.76 -16.15 -3.47
C VAL A 171 -3.96 -14.66 -3.16
N LEU A 172 -3.81 -13.76 -4.13
CA LEU A 172 -4.05 -12.32 -3.95
C LEU A 172 -5.47 -12.04 -3.45
N LEU A 173 -6.47 -12.66 -4.08
CA LEU A 173 -7.88 -12.54 -3.71
C LEU A 173 -8.15 -13.04 -2.31
N SER A 174 -7.66 -14.24 -1.99
CA SER A 174 -7.79 -14.81 -0.65
C SER A 174 -7.11 -13.93 0.39
N SER A 175 -5.92 -13.39 0.09
CA SER A 175 -5.22 -12.47 1.00
C SER A 175 -5.99 -11.18 1.23
N ILE A 176 -6.57 -10.57 0.19
CA ILE A 176 -7.41 -9.39 0.32
C ILE A 176 -8.66 -9.69 1.14
N ALA A 177 -9.34 -10.82 0.88
CA ALA A 177 -10.54 -11.21 1.60
C ALA A 177 -10.24 -11.50 3.08
N VAL A 178 -9.17 -12.23 3.38
CA VAL A 178 -8.73 -12.50 4.75
C VAL A 178 -8.34 -11.22 5.47
N PHE A 179 -7.61 -10.32 4.79
CA PHE A 179 -7.21 -9.04 5.36
C PHE A 179 -8.43 -8.15 5.66
N GLY A 180 -9.34 -8.01 4.70
CA GLY A 180 -10.58 -7.25 4.86
C GLY A 180 -11.48 -7.82 5.95
N ALA A 181 -11.64 -9.14 6.02
CA ALA A 181 -12.40 -9.80 7.07
C ALA A 181 -11.75 -9.63 8.46
N GLY A 182 -10.42 -9.77 8.55
CA GLY A 182 -9.69 -9.55 9.81
C GLY A 182 -9.83 -8.12 10.32
N ILE A 183 -9.75 -7.16 9.42
CA ILE A 183 -10.03 -5.75 9.68
C ILE A 183 -11.48 -5.53 10.16
N GLU A 184 -12.47 -6.17 9.51
CA GLU A 184 -13.87 -6.01 9.88
C GLU A 184 -14.16 -6.61 11.26
N VAL A 185 -13.57 -7.77 11.56
CA VAL A 185 -13.64 -8.38 12.89
C VAL A 185 -13.03 -7.45 13.93
N LEU A 186 -11.86 -6.86 13.64
CA LEU A 186 -11.21 -5.91 14.52
C LEU A 186 -12.08 -4.68 14.77
N ASP A 187 -12.63 -4.05 13.73
CA ASP A 187 -13.49 -2.87 13.86
C ASP A 187 -14.73 -3.13 14.76
N ARG A 188 -15.32 -4.33 14.67
CA ARG A 188 -16.45 -4.74 15.53
C ARG A 188 -16.07 -4.86 17.01
N THR A 189 -14.79 -5.04 17.32
CA THR A 189 -14.29 -5.13 18.71
C THR A 189 -13.85 -3.79 19.29
N LEU A 190 -13.75 -2.74 18.47
CA LEU A 190 -13.34 -1.41 18.92
C LEU A 190 -14.51 -0.62 19.54
N PRO A 191 -14.24 0.31 20.49
CA PRO A 191 -15.25 1.21 21.06
C PRO A 191 -16.06 1.90 19.96
N ARG A 192 -17.38 2.04 20.11
CA ARG A 192 -18.22 2.67 19.07
C ARG A 192 -17.99 4.17 19.02
N LEU A 193 -17.98 4.74 17.80
CA LEU A 193 -17.98 6.18 17.62
C LEU A 193 -19.30 6.79 18.13
N PRO A 194 -19.25 8.01 18.69
CA PRO A 194 -20.45 8.82 18.90
C PRO A 194 -21.23 9.00 17.58
N ARG A 195 -22.57 9.06 17.66
CA ARG A 195 -23.40 9.29 16.47
C ARG A 195 -23.02 10.64 15.84
N GLY A 196 -22.67 10.64 14.56
CA GLY A 196 -22.35 11.84 13.78
C GLY A 196 -20.86 12.06 13.50
N VAL A 197 -19.96 11.21 13.99
CA VAL A 197 -18.53 11.25 13.63
C VAL A 197 -18.31 10.48 12.32
N GLU A 198 -17.69 11.11 11.32
CA GLU A 198 -17.31 10.44 10.08
C GLU A 198 -16.29 9.34 10.36
N PHE A 199 -16.50 8.16 9.77
CA PHE A 199 -15.55 7.07 9.89
C PHE A 199 -14.39 7.32 8.94
N ASP A 200 -13.26 7.72 9.50
CA ASP A 200 -11.98 7.84 8.79
C ASP A 200 -10.86 7.05 9.49
N THR A 201 -9.66 7.05 8.91
CA THR A 201 -8.51 6.31 9.46
C THR A 201 -8.09 6.79 10.82
N THR A 202 -8.15 8.09 11.03
CA THR A 202 -7.79 8.73 12.29
C THR A 202 -8.76 8.33 13.39
N SER A 203 -10.05 8.22 13.08
CA SER A 203 -11.07 7.70 13.97
C SER A 203 -10.84 6.22 14.27
N PHE A 204 -10.43 5.40 13.29
CA PHE A 204 -10.09 3.99 13.53
C PHE A 204 -8.86 3.85 14.43
N LEU A 205 -7.77 4.59 14.15
CA LEU A 205 -6.54 4.52 14.93
C LEU A 205 -6.72 5.08 16.34
N HIS A 206 -7.53 6.13 16.50
CA HIS A 206 -7.90 6.66 17.81
C HIS A 206 -8.67 5.63 18.64
N ARG A 207 -9.72 5.02 18.06
CA ARG A 207 -10.50 3.95 18.71
C ARG A 207 -9.62 2.74 19.02
N PHE A 208 -8.65 2.43 18.17
CA PHE A 208 -7.70 1.37 18.40
C PHE A 208 -6.82 1.68 19.62
N SER A 209 -6.28 2.89 19.76
CA SER A 209 -5.50 3.26 20.96
C SER A 209 -6.31 3.28 22.25
N GLU A 210 -7.62 3.53 22.17
CA GLU A 210 -8.50 3.50 23.34
C GLU A 210 -9.00 2.09 23.69
N ALA A 211 -8.74 1.09 22.85
CA ALA A 211 -9.19 -0.26 23.09
C ALA A 211 -8.34 -0.93 24.18
N SER A 212 -9.00 -1.51 25.18
CA SER A 212 -8.35 -2.23 26.29
C SER A 212 -7.52 -3.44 25.84
N HIS A 213 -7.77 -3.96 24.63
CA HIS A 213 -7.08 -5.11 24.06
C HIS A 213 -6.04 -4.75 22.97
N ALA A 214 -5.77 -3.46 22.77
CA ALA A 214 -4.83 -3.00 21.75
C ALA A 214 -3.41 -3.57 21.93
N PRO A 215 -2.84 -3.64 23.15
CA PRO A 215 -1.53 -4.24 23.37
C PRO A 215 -1.46 -5.71 22.95
N GLU A 216 -2.48 -6.51 23.27
CA GLU A 216 -2.54 -7.93 22.93
C GLU A 216 -2.63 -8.13 21.41
N ILE A 217 -3.41 -7.29 20.72
CA ILE A 217 -3.50 -7.29 19.26
C ILE A 217 -2.14 -6.94 18.64
N LEU A 218 -1.45 -5.92 19.17
CA LEU A 218 -0.11 -5.53 18.70
C LEU A 218 0.91 -6.65 18.91
N ILE A 219 0.88 -7.35 20.05
CA ILE A 219 1.75 -8.51 20.31
C ILE A 219 1.46 -9.63 19.32
N GLY A 220 0.18 -9.99 19.12
CA GLY A 220 -0.21 -11.02 18.16
C GLY A 220 0.22 -10.68 16.74
N LEU A 221 0.00 -9.44 16.31
CA LEU A 221 0.43 -8.95 15.00
C LEU A 221 1.95 -8.90 14.86
N GLY A 222 2.67 -8.56 15.93
CA GLY A 222 4.13 -8.58 15.99
C GLY A 222 4.69 -9.99 15.82
N LEU A 223 4.14 -10.96 16.54
CA LEU A 223 4.51 -12.39 16.41
C LEU A 223 4.21 -12.91 15.02
N LEU A 224 3.04 -12.58 14.46
CA LEU A 224 2.71 -12.95 13.08
C LEU A 224 3.71 -12.36 12.08
N THR A 225 4.08 -11.10 12.25
CA THR A 225 5.06 -10.42 11.38
C THR A 225 6.44 -11.08 11.47
N LEU A 226 6.89 -11.43 12.67
CA LEU A 226 8.15 -12.15 12.92
C LEU A 226 8.18 -13.52 12.21
N LEU A 227 7.04 -14.19 12.10
CA LEU A 227 6.93 -15.46 11.37
C LEU A 227 6.86 -15.25 9.85
N VAL A 228 6.07 -14.27 9.40
CA VAL A 228 5.84 -14.01 7.97
C VAL A 228 7.12 -13.60 7.25
N ILE A 229 7.99 -12.79 7.85
CA ILE A 229 9.23 -12.30 7.24
C ILE A 229 10.14 -13.45 6.76
N PRO A 230 10.64 -14.37 7.62
CA PRO A 230 11.53 -15.45 7.20
C PRO A 230 10.84 -16.47 6.28
N ILE A 231 9.56 -16.76 6.52
CA ILE A 231 8.78 -17.68 5.67
C ILE A 231 8.65 -17.10 4.27
N SER A 232 8.27 -15.82 4.17
CA SER A 232 8.18 -15.06 2.92
C SER A 232 9.49 -15.13 2.15
N ILE A 233 10.63 -14.77 2.78
CA ILE A 233 11.94 -14.79 2.11
C ILE A 233 12.29 -16.21 1.62
N LYS A 234 12.03 -17.25 2.44
CA LYS A 234 12.30 -18.65 2.07
C LYS A 234 11.45 -19.09 0.87
N VAL A 235 10.15 -18.80 0.88
CA VAL A 235 9.22 -19.11 -0.21
C VAL A 235 9.57 -18.30 -1.46
N GLY A 236 9.80 -16.99 -1.32
CA GLY A 236 10.22 -16.10 -2.40
C GLY A 236 11.51 -16.56 -3.07
N ARG A 237 12.50 -17.04 -2.31
CA ARG A 237 13.72 -17.64 -2.87
C ARG A 237 13.42 -18.88 -3.70
N LYS A 238 12.49 -19.76 -3.25
CA LYS A 238 12.10 -20.93 -4.02
C LYS A 238 11.41 -20.52 -5.33
N LEU A 239 10.44 -19.60 -5.24
CA LEU A 239 9.68 -19.11 -6.40
C LEU A 239 10.56 -18.38 -7.43
N TYR A 240 11.54 -17.59 -6.98
CA TYR A 240 12.44 -16.84 -7.87
C TYR A 240 13.41 -17.74 -8.66
N ASN A 241 13.84 -18.85 -8.06
CA ASN A 241 14.79 -19.78 -8.71
C ASN A 241 14.10 -20.92 -9.48
N THR A 242 12.77 -21.03 -9.39
CA THR A 242 11.97 -21.88 -10.29
C THR A 242 11.83 -21.15 -11.61
#